data_AF-A0A846AT04-F1
#
_entry.id   AF-A0A846AT04-F1
#
_cell.length_a   1.000
_cell.length_b   1.000
_cell.length_c   1.000
_cell.angle_alpha   90.00
_cell.angle_beta   90.00
_cell.angle_gamma   90.00
#
_symmetry.space_group_name_H-M   'P 1'
#
loop_
_entity.id
_entity.type
_entity.pdbx_description
1 polymer ?
#
loop_
_entity_poly.entity_id
_entity_poly.type
_entity_poly.pdbx_seq_one_letter_code
_entity_poly.pdbx_strand_id
1 'polypeptide(L)' 'MKSLLKPIPEIDPIILLKEPYNFKESELAAALGCSIHSVASWRYNRRQPQTCIKKLAAVVQRKADKRLHKLNS' A
#
# COMPACT_ATOMS: atom_id res chain seq x y z
N MET A 1 -6.18 6.07 -29.67
CA MET A 1 -7.28 6.04 -28.69
C MET A 1 -6.73 6.44 -27.34
N LYS A 2 -7.23 7.51 -26.70
CA LYS A 2 -6.83 7.83 -25.31
C LYS A 2 -7.51 6.81 -24.39
N SER A 3 -6.73 6.07 -23.61
CA SER A 3 -7.26 5.17 -22.58
C SER A 3 -8.16 5.95 -21.64
N LEU A 4 -9.39 5.46 -21.41
CA LEU A 4 -10.35 6.02 -20.46
C LEU A 4 -9.97 5.73 -19.00
N LEU A 5 -9.02 4.82 -18.77
CA LEU A 5 -8.57 4.44 -17.43
C LEU A 5 -7.40 5.33 -17.01
N LYS A 6 -7.62 6.14 -15.96
CA LYS A 6 -6.54 6.85 -15.29
C LYS A 6 -5.52 5.82 -14.78
N PRO A 7 -4.21 6.02 -15.01
CA PRO A 7 -3.20 5.10 -14.52
C PRO A 7 -3.24 5.04 -12.98
N ILE A 8 -3.10 3.83 -12.44
CA ILE A 8 -2.93 3.64 -11.00
C ILE A 8 -1.50 4.07 -10.66
N PRO A 9 -1.31 5.01 -9.71
CA PRO A 9 0.03 5.44 -9.31
C PRO A 9 0.74 4.29 -8.58
N GLU A 10 2.07 4.35 -8.59
CA GLU A 10 2.92 3.47 -7.79
C GLU A 10 3.29 4.19 -6.50
N ILE A 11 3.09 3.54 -5.36
CA ILE A 11 3.57 4.02 -4.07
C ILE A 11 4.44 2.96 -3.39
N ASP A 12 5.33 3.40 -2.50
CA ASP A 12 6.05 2.49 -1.62
C ASP A 12 5.08 1.92 -0.56
N PRO A 13 4.88 0.59 -0.50
CA PRO A 13 4.03 -0.04 0.52
C PRO A 13 4.41 0.31 1.96
N ILE A 14 5.70 0.61 2.22
CA ILE A 14 6.19 0.89 3.58
C ILE A 14 5.60 2.16 4.17
N ILE A 15 5.07 3.08 3.35
CA ILE A 15 4.37 4.26 3.88
C ILE A 15 3.13 3.89 4.70
N LEU A 16 2.49 2.76 4.40
CA LEU A 16 1.27 2.32 5.09
C LEU A 16 1.55 1.80 6.51
N LEU A 17 2.81 1.53 6.84
CA LEU A 17 3.23 1.19 8.21
C LEU A 17 3.42 2.43 9.10
N LYS A 18 3.36 3.63 8.53
CA LYS A 18 3.59 4.91 9.23
C LYS A 18 2.27 5.65 9.45
N GLU A 19 2.31 6.67 10.30
CA GLU A 19 1.22 7.64 10.45
C GLU A 19 0.83 8.24 9.07
N PRO A 20 -0.47 8.46 8.79
CA PRO A 20 -1.64 8.25 9.66
C PRO A 20 -2.24 6.83 9.58
N TYR A 21 -1.62 5.91 8.86
CA TYR A 21 -2.20 4.62 8.51
C TYR A 21 -1.96 3.55 9.57
N ASN A 22 -0.74 3.51 10.13
CA ASN A 22 -0.32 2.63 11.22
C ASN A 22 -0.68 1.14 11.03
N PHE A 23 -0.60 0.62 9.79
CA PHE A 23 -0.83 -0.80 9.55
C PHE A 23 0.24 -1.62 10.29
N LYS A 24 -0.16 -2.75 10.86
CA LYS A 24 0.79 -3.78 11.27
C LYS A 24 1.36 -4.46 10.03
N GLU A 25 2.58 -4.99 10.11
CA GLU A 25 3.19 -5.70 8.97
C GLU A 25 2.34 -6.87 8.46
N SER A 26 1.68 -7.59 9.38
CA SER A 26 0.75 -8.66 9.04
C SER A 26 -0.50 -8.17 8.31
N GLU A 27 -1.07 -7.04 8.72
CA GLU A 27 -2.23 -6.42 8.07
C GLU A 27 -1.88 -5.92 6.68
N LEU A 28 -0.70 -5.29 6.54
CA LEU A 28 -0.20 -4.84 5.25
C LEU A 28 0.07 -6.02 4.31
N ALA A 29 0.69 -7.10 4.82
CA ALA A 29 0.94 -8.30 4.03
C ALA A 29 -0.37 -8.93 3.52
N ALA A 30 -1.38 -9.03 4.39
CA ALA A 30 -2.70 -9.52 4.02
C ALA A 30 -3.38 -8.62 2.98
N ALA A 31 -3.32 -7.29 3.16
CA ALA A 31 -3.92 -6.33 2.23
C ALA A 31 -3.26 -6.34 0.84
N LEU A 32 -1.97 -6.68 0.77
CA LEU A 32 -1.20 -6.74 -0.47
C LEU A 32 -1.12 -8.14 -1.09
N GLY A 33 -1.70 -9.15 -0.44
CA GLY A 33 -1.64 -10.53 -0.90
C GLY A 33 -0.22 -11.10 -0.97
N CYS A 34 0.63 -10.73 -0.01
CA CYS A 34 2.03 -11.15 0.04
C CYS A 34 2.42 -11.72 1.41
N SER A 35 3.63 -12.27 1.53
CA SER A 35 4.13 -12.74 2.82
C SER A 35 4.57 -11.60 3.73
N ILE A 36 4.46 -11.77 5.05
CA ILE A 36 5.01 -10.82 6.02
C ILE A 36 6.53 -10.63 5.84
N HIS A 37 7.25 -11.67 5.42
CA HIS A 37 8.68 -11.61 5.12
C HIS A 37 8.98 -10.69 3.91
N SER A 38 8.06 -10.59 2.95
CA SER A 38 8.17 -9.64 1.84
C SER A 38 8.10 -8.21 2.37
N VAL A 39 7.15 -7.91 3.25
CA VAL A 39 7.01 -6.60 3.89
C VAL A 39 8.26 -6.25 4.70
N ALA A 40 8.75 -7.17 5.54
CA ALA A 40 9.99 -6.98 6.30
C ALA A 40 11.19 -6.73 5.38
N SER A 41 11.31 -7.48 4.27
CA SER A 41 12.40 -7.30 3.30
C SER A 41 12.37 -5.90 2.66
N TRP A 42 11.18 -5.37 2.35
CA TRP A 42 11.04 -4.01 1.84
C TRP A 42 11.38 -2.96 2.92
N ARG A 43 10.91 -3.17 4.15
CA ARG A 43 11.16 -2.26 5.28
C ARG A 43 12.65 -2.09 5.59
N TYR A 44 13.41 -3.19 5.54
CA TYR A 44 14.86 -3.18 5.76
C TYR A 44 15.67 -2.97 4.46
N ASN A 45 15.02 -2.53 3.38
CA ASN A 45 15.63 -2.25 2.08
C ASN A 45 16.47 -3.41 1.51
N ARG A 46 16.11 -4.66 1.84
CA ARG A 46 16.77 -5.87 1.34
C ARG A 46 16.26 -6.25 -0.06
N ARG A 47 15.02 -5.88 -0.37
CA ARG A 47 14.36 -6.09 -1.67
C ARG A 47 13.46 -4.91 -1.98
N GLN A 48 13.13 -4.74 -3.26
CA GLN A 48 12.16 -3.75 -3.72
C GLN A 48 10.83 -4.43 -4.08
N PRO A 49 9.67 -3.81 -3.78
CA PRO A 49 8.38 -4.33 -4.18
C PRO A 49 8.20 -4.24 -5.70
N GLN A 50 7.54 -5.24 -6.28
CA GLN A 50 7.20 -5.24 -7.70
C GLN A 50 6.17 -4.15 -8.03
N THR A 51 6.14 -3.71 -9.29
CA THR A 51 5.19 -2.69 -9.79
C THR A 51 3.73 -3.01 -9.46
N CYS A 52 3.31 -4.28 -9.56
CA CYS A 52 1.95 -4.70 -9.19
C CYS A 52 1.64 -4.43 -7.71
N ILE A 53 2.58 -4.71 -6.81
CA ILE A 53 2.46 -4.45 -5.38
C ILE A 53 2.41 -2.95 -5.11
N LYS A 54 3.25 -2.15 -5.77
CA LYS A 54 3.25 -0.68 -5.62
C LYS A 54 1.92 -0.06 -6.05
N LYS A 55 1.32 -0.57 -7.13
CA LYS A 55 -0.02 -0.16 -7.59
C LYS A 55 -1.13 -0.62 -6.64
N LEU A 56 -1.03 -1.85 -6.12
CA LEU A 56 -1.98 -2.36 -5.14
C LEU A 56 -1.92 -1.57 -3.82
N ALA A 57 -0.72 -1.19 -3.37
CA ALA A 57 -0.54 -0.31 -2.23
C ALA A 57 -1.28 1.02 -2.42
N ALA A 58 -1.25 1.61 -3.62
CA ALA A 58 -1.99 2.84 -3.91
C ALA A 58 -3.52 2.66 -3.78
N VAL A 59 -4.03 1.47 -4.12
CA VAL A 59 -5.44 1.13 -3.93
C VAL A 59 -5.78 0.97 -2.44
N VAL A 60 -4.91 0.29 -1.68
CA VAL A 60 -5.05 0.14 -0.22
C VAL A 60 -5.03 1.50 0.47
N GLN A 61 -4.09 2.38 0.10
CA GLN A 61 -3.98 3.74 0.62
C GLN A 61 -5.28 4.52 0.42
N ARG A 62 -5.80 4.57 -0.81
CA ARG A 62 -7.07 5.27 -1.11
C ARG A 62 -8.25 4.74 -0.29
N LYS A 63 -8.27 3.44 0.02
CA LYS A 63 -9.30 2.84 0.87
C LYS A 63 -9.13 3.25 2.34
N ALA A 64 -7.88 3.30 2.82
CA ALA A 64 -7.56 3.78 4.16
C ALA A 64 -7.89 5.28 4.32
N ASP A 65 -7.55 6.12 3.34
CA ASP A 65 -7.85 7.56 3.34
C ASP A 65 -9.36 7.81 3.49
N LYS A 66 -10.20 7.08 2.73
CA LYS A 66 -11.65 7.16 2.84
C LYS A 66 -12.16 6.81 4.24
N ARG A 67 -11.53 5.84 4.89
CA ARG A 67 -11.88 5.42 6.26
C ARG A 67 -11.48 6.48 7.29
N LEU A 68 -10.28 7.04 7.17
CA LEU A 68 -9.79 8.13 8.03
C LEU A 68 -10.67 9.38 7.90
N HIS A 69 -11.04 9.76 6.67
CA HIS A 69 -11.95 10.88 6.44
C HIS A 69 -13.31 10.66 7.11
N LYS A 70 -13.87 9.45 7.03
CA LYS A 70 -15.16 9.12 7.68
C LYS A 70 -15.09 9.17 9.21
N LEU A 71 -13.94 8.91 9.81
CA LEU A 71 -13.75 8.98 11.27
C LEU A 71 -13.60 10.43 11.76
N ASN A 72 -13.16 11.33 10.88
CA ASN A 72 -12.89 12.73 11.20
C ASN A 72 -14.01 13.70 10.71
N SER A 73 -15.08 13.18 10.10
CA SER A 73 -16.28 13.92 9.69
C SER A 73 -17.45 13.60 10.61
#